data_AF-A0A1B7MEJ0-F1
#
_entry.id   AF-A0A1B7MEJ0-F1
#
_cell.length_a   1.000
_cell.length_b   1.000
_cell.length_c   1.000
_cell.angle_alpha   90.00
_cell.angle_beta   90.00
_cell.angle_gamma   90.00
#
_symmetry.space_group_name_H-M   'P 1'
#
loop_
_entity.id
_entity.type
_entity.pdbx_description
1 polymer ?
#
loop_
_entity_poly.entity_id
_entity_poly.type
_entity_poly.pdbx_seq_one_letter_code
_entity_poly.pdbx_strand_id
1 'polypeptide(L)'
;MTLGVNSNGAVTNGTFWTTSHISFVVAVFHAYGHQWPCQIIYHPRKCEGFGLSDGEGCEWLWSSLKQLIPPLHVSGFNQRLFVLDTQIRHLDIKSLHGFGHWLHRHWIHCQTKKNEALNKLQDLDLNEDMLHAEWKAQIVHQTRPSLRQSSNKAAEAITTILALEKTLESQEASIRELEMQLHGRCVPDMVEFNLQLVDAKSWCARTTDTLRHRRAALGMDEKANLAKMKKDIYLTVRLNAHAVKTHICGRLCQCKFELEQLERSYRATVTGERKLHMNTQHSIKHQEPGILKLVLTYNGLCTRLQSLIQQRRAPPSAVPPHIIPHDGIFLLDVNDNIWQDVGLDDEILDPPAWLSDEAVRDGICLQLEVDRCMEEEAQLMWERAVIQEWMLVEWESIQAALNNASM
;
A
#
# COMPACT_ATOMS: atom_id res chain seq x y z
N MET A 1 3.56 8.41 35.66
CA MET A 1 3.01 8.29 37.01
C MET A 1 2.16 7.03 37.04
N THR A 2 2.61 6.03 37.80
CA THR A 2 1.90 4.84 38.32
C THR A 2 1.03 3.95 37.42
N LEU A 3 1.52 2.71 37.26
CA LEU A 3 0.81 1.49 36.89
C LEU A 3 -0.37 1.22 37.82
N GLY A 4 -1.54 0.90 37.24
CA GLY A 4 -2.68 0.30 37.94
C GLY A 4 -2.95 -1.09 37.37
N VAL A 5 -2.61 -2.13 38.14
CA VAL A 5 -3.07 -3.50 37.90
C VAL A 5 -4.53 -3.56 38.30
N ASN A 6 -5.42 -3.99 37.40
CA ASN A 6 -6.75 -4.41 37.78
C ASN A 6 -6.91 -5.91 37.53
N SER A 7 -7.05 -6.63 38.64
CA SER A 7 -7.30 -8.06 38.72
C SER A 7 -8.75 -8.35 38.33
N ASN A 8 -8.96 -8.92 37.15
CA ASN A 8 -10.05 -9.86 36.89
C ASN A 8 -9.70 -10.67 35.63
N GLY A 9 -9.56 -11.98 35.82
CA GLY A 9 -9.17 -12.92 34.78
C GLY A 9 -10.24 -13.05 33.70
N ALA A 10 -10.04 -12.34 32.59
CA ALA A 10 -10.57 -12.68 31.28
C ALA A 10 -9.50 -12.29 30.25
N VAL A 11 -8.89 -13.29 29.60
CA VAL A 11 -7.91 -13.08 28.54
C VAL A 11 -8.68 -12.69 27.27
N THR A 12 -8.87 -11.40 27.05
CA THR A 12 -9.28 -10.84 25.76
C THR A 12 -8.02 -10.52 24.96
N ASN A 13 -7.69 -11.39 24.01
CA ASN A 13 -6.64 -11.16 23.02
C ASN A 13 -7.04 -10.03 22.06
N GLY A 14 -6.12 -9.10 21.82
CA GLY A 14 -6.24 -8.06 20.79
C GLY A 14 -6.66 -6.71 21.34
N THR A 15 -5.78 -6.06 22.11
CA THR A 15 -5.94 -4.65 22.50
C THR A 15 -5.90 -3.78 21.25
N PHE A 16 -7.09 -3.41 20.77
CA PHE A 16 -7.33 -2.15 20.09
C PHE A 16 -6.69 -1.03 20.91
N TRP A 17 -5.82 -0.23 20.30
CA TRP A 17 -5.49 1.08 20.86
C TRP A 17 -6.53 2.10 20.41
N THR A 18 -7.81 1.79 20.65
CA THR A 18 -8.83 2.82 20.74
C THR A 18 -8.76 3.34 22.17
N THR A 19 -8.14 4.52 22.35
CA THR A 19 -8.77 5.43 23.31
C THR A 19 -10.21 5.59 22.79
N SER A 20 -11.22 5.41 23.63
CA SER A 20 -12.63 5.16 23.23
C SER A 20 -13.30 6.20 22.31
N HIS A 21 -12.55 7.20 21.85
CA HIS A 21 -12.98 8.32 21.02
C HIS A 21 -12.00 8.68 19.88
N ILE A 22 -10.90 7.95 19.67
CA ILE A 22 -9.91 8.27 18.61
C ILE A 22 -9.56 7.02 17.81
N SER A 23 -9.73 7.12 16.49
CA SER A 23 -9.32 6.13 15.51
C SER A 23 -8.07 6.61 14.76
N PHE A 24 -7.11 5.71 14.57
CA PHE A 24 -5.90 5.99 13.80
C PHE A 24 -5.99 5.35 12.42
N VAL A 25 -5.62 6.09 11.40
CA VAL A 25 -5.44 5.61 10.02
C VAL A 25 -4.08 6.00 9.51
N VAL A 26 -3.64 5.29 8.48
CA VAL A 26 -2.39 5.57 7.77
C VAL A 26 -2.78 6.28 6.49
N ALA A 27 -2.18 7.44 6.18
CA ALA A 27 -2.48 8.16 4.93
C ALA A 27 -2.43 7.20 3.72
N VAL A 28 -3.27 7.43 2.72
CA VAL A 28 -3.50 6.52 1.58
C VAL A 28 -2.18 6.03 0.98
N PHE A 29 -1.21 6.92 0.83
CA PHE A 29 0.13 6.59 0.34
C PHE A 29 0.92 5.65 1.25
N HIS A 30 0.94 5.92 2.55
CA HIS A 30 1.71 5.13 3.51
C HIS A 30 1.13 3.72 3.67
N ALA A 31 -0.17 3.54 3.45
CA ALA A 31 -0.82 2.24 3.53
C ALA A 31 -0.18 1.21 2.59
N TYR A 32 0.23 1.61 1.37
CA TYR A 32 0.90 0.72 0.41
C TYR A 32 2.22 0.14 0.94
N GLY A 33 2.89 0.82 1.88
CA GLY A 33 4.11 0.32 2.53
C GLY A 33 3.85 -0.78 3.56
N HIS A 34 2.59 -1.06 3.90
CA HIS A 34 2.22 -2.06 4.88
C HIS A 34 1.65 -3.34 4.26
N GLN A 35 1.65 -4.41 5.06
CA GLN A 35 1.03 -5.68 4.70
C GLN A 35 -0.47 -5.52 4.45
N TRP A 36 -1.05 -6.39 3.62
CA TRP A 36 -2.46 -6.35 3.23
C TRP A 36 -3.46 -6.26 4.40
N PRO A 37 -3.30 -7.01 5.51
CA PRO A 37 -4.21 -6.87 6.67
C PRO A 37 -4.18 -5.47 7.28
N CYS A 38 -3.01 -4.82 7.32
CA CYS A 38 -2.89 -3.43 7.78
C CYS A 38 -3.56 -2.46 6.80
N GLN A 39 -3.46 -2.69 5.49
CA GLN A 39 -4.16 -1.88 4.50
C GLN A 39 -5.68 -1.99 4.68
N ILE A 40 -6.19 -3.17 5.02
CA ILE A 40 -7.64 -3.35 5.26
C ILE A 40 -8.12 -2.56 6.48
N ILE A 41 -7.34 -2.57 7.56
CA ILE A 41 -7.76 -1.98 8.85
C ILE A 41 -7.48 -0.48 8.91
N TYR A 42 -6.44 0.02 8.25
CA TYR A 42 -5.92 1.38 8.47
C TYR A 42 -5.96 2.29 7.25
N HIS A 43 -6.45 1.82 6.09
CA HIS A 43 -6.57 2.66 4.90
C HIS A 43 -7.81 3.55 4.96
N PRO A 44 -7.72 4.88 4.76
CA PRO A 44 -8.84 5.81 4.89
C PRO A 44 -10.05 5.46 4.01
N ARG A 45 -9.84 4.87 2.83
CA ARG A 45 -10.95 4.45 1.96
C ARG A 45 -11.65 3.17 2.42
N LYS A 46 -11.03 2.39 3.32
CA LYS A 46 -11.59 1.16 3.88
C LYS A 46 -12.16 1.39 5.29
N CYS A 47 -11.72 2.45 5.97
CA CYS A 47 -12.20 2.85 7.28
C CYS A 47 -13.40 3.80 7.19
N GLU A 48 -14.39 3.56 8.04
CA GLU A 48 -15.54 4.46 8.21
C GLU A 48 -15.13 5.80 8.83
N GLY A 49 -15.78 6.88 8.38
CA GLY A 49 -15.65 8.23 8.95
C GLY A 49 -14.54 9.09 8.36
N PHE A 50 -13.89 8.65 7.27
CA PHE A 50 -12.83 9.41 6.60
C PHE A 50 -13.24 9.97 5.24
N GLY A 51 -14.44 9.63 4.75
CA GLY A 51 -14.96 10.13 3.49
C GLY A 51 -13.98 9.91 2.34
N LEU A 52 -13.72 10.97 1.57
CA LEU A 52 -12.75 10.95 0.48
C LEU A 52 -11.41 11.58 0.87
N SER A 53 -11.05 11.58 2.15
CA SER A 53 -9.74 12.02 2.61
C SER A 53 -8.62 11.08 2.13
N ASP A 54 -7.47 11.67 1.78
CA ASP A 54 -6.22 10.95 1.51
C ASP A 54 -5.29 10.89 2.73
N GLY A 55 -5.62 11.64 3.79
CA GLY A 55 -4.80 11.77 4.99
C GLY A 55 -3.57 12.67 4.84
N GLU A 56 -3.46 13.48 3.78
CA GLU A 56 -2.27 14.32 3.50
C GLU A 56 -2.33 15.75 4.08
N GLY A 57 -3.31 16.05 4.96
CA GLY A 57 -3.53 17.41 5.46
C GLY A 57 -2.30 18.01 6.15
N CYS A 58 -1.54 17.18 6.88
CA CYS A 58 -0.28 17.60 7.50
C CYS A 58 0.77 17.95 6.44
N GLU A 59 0.94 17.11 5.43
CA GLU A 59 1.91 17.25 4.35
C GLU A 59 1.68 18.55 3.57
N TRP A 60 0.41 18.93 3.34
CA TRP A 60 0.06 20.18 2.67
C TRP A 60 0.44 21.41 3.50
N LEU A 61 0.23 21.36 4.82
CA LEU A 61 0.68 22.40 5.75
C LEU A 61 2.20 22.48 5.75
N TRP A 62 2.89 21.35 5.89
CA TRP A 62 4.36 21.27 5.86
C TRP A 62 4.94 21.85 4.57
N SER A 63 4.34 21.54 3.41
CA SER A 63 4.73 22.10 2.11
C SER A 63 4.65 23.63 2.12
N SER A 64 3.55 24.17 2.65
CA SER A 64 3.33 25.62 2.76
C SER A 64 4.30 26.31 3.72
N LEU A 65 4.83 25.58 4.71
CA LEU A 65 5.79 26.06 5.70
C LEU A 65 7.26 25.81 5.31
N LYS A 66 7.53 24.98 4.28
CA LYS A 66 8.89 24.53 3.89
C LYS A 66 9.87 25.70 3.70
N GLN A 67 9.40 26.82 3.12
CA GLN A 67 10.23 27.99 2.85
C GLN A 67 10.76 28.67 4.13
N LEU A 68 10.12 28.43 5.27
CA LEU A 68 10.54 28.97 6.56
C LEU A 68 11.67 28.14 7.21
N ILE A 69 11.96 26.93 6.72
CA ILE A 69 12.97 26.06 7.34
C ILE A 69 14.36 26.75 7.42
N PRO A 70 14.94 27.30 6.32
CA PRO A 70 16.25 27.94 6.39
C PRO A 70 16.34 29.13 7.37
N PRO A 71 15.43 30.14 7.34
CA PRO A 71 15.52 31.26 8.26
C PRO A 71 15.20 30.88 9.71
N LEU A 72 14.31 29.90 9.93
CA LEU A 72 13.94 29.48 11.29
C LEU A 72 15.01 28.61 11.96
N HIS A 73 15.83 27.90 11.18
CA HIS A 73 16.92 27.07 11.73
C HIS A 73 17.93 27.88 12.54
N VAL A 74 18.20 29.13 12.15
CA VAL A 74 19.12 30.05 12.82
C VAL A 74 18.42 31.00 13.82
N SER A 75 17.10 30.90 13.96
CA SER A 75 16.29 31.77 14.81
C SER A 75 16.17 31.23 16.25
N GLY A 76 16.03 32.16 17.22
CA GLY A 76 15.69 31.81 18.60
C GLY A 76 14.31 31.18 18.74
N PHE A 77 14.05 30.46 19.85
CA PHE A 77 12.81 29.73 20.09
C PHE A 77 11.54 30.62 19.94
N ASN A 78 11.51 31.77 20.60
CA ASN A 78 10.35 32.68 20.56
C ASN A 78 10.09 33.22 19.15
N GLN A 79 11.15 33.56 18.42
CA GLN A 79 11.04 34.04 17.04
C GLN A 79 10.46 32.97 16.12
N ARG A 80 10.89 31.71 16.27
CA ARG A 80 10.33 30.59 15.51
C ARG A 80 8.84 30.43 15.76
N LEU A 81 8.44 30.42 17.03
CA LEU A 81 7.04 30.26 17.39
C LEU A 81 6.18 31.39 16.82
N PHE A 82 6.63 32.64 16.94
CA PHE A 82 5.93 33.81 16.42
C PHE A 82 5.77 33.77 14.89
N VAL A 83 6.84 33.44 14.15
CA VAL A 83 6.80 33.38 12.69
C VAL A 83 5.90 32.24 12.21
N LEU A 84 5.96 31.07 12.86
CA LEU A 84 5.09 29.94 12.53
C LEU A 84 3.61 30.27 12.79
N ASP A 85 3.27 30.82 13.96
CA ASP A 85 1.90 31.23 14.29
C ASP A 85 1.38 32.27 13.30
N THR A 86 2.18 33.29 12.97
CA THR A 86 1.81 34.31 12.00
C THR A 86 1.57 33.73 10.61
N GLN A 87 2.44 32.80 10.17
CA GLN A 87 2.29 32.16 8.87
C GLN A 87 1.06 31.26 8.81
N ILE A 88 0.78 30.49 9.87
CA ILE A 88 -0.41 29.63 9.94
C ILE A 88 -1.67 30.49 9.87
N ARG A 89 -1.76 31.57 10.66
CA ARG A 89 -2.90 32.51 10.57
C ARG A 89 -3.07 33.12 9.18
N HIS A 90 -1.97 33.45 8.52
CA HIS A 90 -2.03 33.94 7.14
C HIS A 90 -2.58 32.88 6.18
N LEU A 91 -2.17 31.62 6.34
CA LEU A 91 -2.70 30.50 5.56
C LEU A 91 -4.18 30.26 5.83
N ASP A 92 -4.64 30.39 7.07
CA ASP A 92 -6.05 30.26 7.45
C ASP A 92 -6.92 31.34 6.80
N ILE A 93 -6.48 32.60 6.82
CA ILE A 93 -7.19 33.71 6.15
C ILE A 93 -7.25 33.45 4.63
N LYS A 94 -6.14 32.99 4.06
CA LYS A 94 -6.07 32.68 2.63
C LYS A 94 -6.97 31.50 2.26
N SER A 95 -7.02 30.44 3.07
CA SER A 95 -7.87 29.27 2.84
C SER A 95 -9.34 29.63 2.96
N LEU A 96 -9.70 30.48 3.94
CA LEU A 96 -11.06 30.98 4.14
C LEU A 96 -11.60 31.71 2.91
N HIS A 97 -10.81 32.60 2.30
CA HIS A 97 -11.20 33.27 1.04
C HIS A 97 -11.47 32.29 -0.11
N GLY A 98 -10.78 31.14 -0.12
CA GLY A 98 -10.94 30.08 -1.12
C GLY A 98 -11.95 29.00 -0.76
N PHE A 99 -12.52 29.02 0.46
CA PHE A 99 -13.24 27.88 1.02
C PHE A 99 -14.49 27.50 0.23
N GLY A 100 -15.28 28.49 -0.23
CA GLY A 100 -16.44 28.23 -1.08
C GLY A 100 -16.08 27.54 -2.41
N HIS A 101 -14.99 27.96 -3.05
CA HIS A 101 -14.48 27.31 -4.26
C HIS A 101 -13.90 25.92 -3.97
N TRP A 102 -13.33 25.72 -2.78
CA TRP A 102 -12.86 24.42 -2.32
C TRP A 102 -14.05 23.47 -2.12
N LEU A 103 -15.07 23.87 -1.35
CA LEU A 103 -16.30 23.10 -1.15
C LEU A 103 -16.96 22.70 -2.46
N HIS A 104 -17.13 23.66 -3.39
CA HIS A 104 -17.74 23.38 -4.68
C HIS A 104 -16.96 22.33 -5.48
N ARG A 105 -15.62 22.43 -5.53
CA ARG A 105 -14.79 21.45 -6.23
C ARG A 105 -14.86 20.07 -5.59
N HIS A 106 -14.80 20.00 -4.27
CA HIS A 106 -14.93 18.75 -3.52
C HIS A 106 -16.31 18.12 -3.70
N TRP A 107 -17.37 18.92 -3.70
CA TRP A 107 -18.72 18.46 -3.98
C TRP A 107 -18.84 17.83 -5.36
N ILE A 108 -18.38 18.52 -6.41
CA ILE A 108 -18.40 17.97 -7.78
C ILE A 108 -17.58 16.67 -7.86
N HIS A 109 -16.39 16.64 -7.26
CA HIS A 109 -15.56 15.44 -7.24
C HIS A 109 -16.26 14.26 -6.55
N CYS A 110 -16.84 14.49 -5.38
CA CYS A 110 -17.60 13.51 -4.61
C CYS A 110 -18.79 12.97 -5.42
N GLN A 111 -19.60 13.86 -6.00
CA GLN A 111 -20.78 13.47 -6.79
C GLN A 111 -20.39 12.70 -8.06
N THR A 112 -19.34 13.13 -8.77
CA THR A 112 -18.84 12.40 -9.94
C THR A 112 -18.43 10.98 -9.57
N LYS A 113 -17.59 10.80 -8.55
CA LYS A 113 -17.17 9.48 -8.08
C LYS A 113 -18.33 8.60 -7.64
N LYS A 114 -19.24 9.16 -6.85
CA LYS A 114 -20.45 8.47 -6.37
C LYS A 114 -21.30 7.96 -7.53
N ASN A 115 -21.58 8.83 -8.51
CA ASN A 115 -22.41 8.46 -9.66
C ASN A 115 -21.72 7.42 -10.56
N GLU A 116 -20.41 7.55 -10.78
CA GLU A 116 -19.64 6.56 -11.52
C GLU A 116 -19.67 5.18 -10.84
N ALA A 117 -19.52 5.14 -9.52
CA ALA A 117 -19.56 3.89 -8.75
C ALA A 117 -20.98 3.28 -8.74
N LEU A 118 -22.02 4.09 -8.54
CA LEU A 118 -23.42 3.64 -8.57
C LEU A 118 -23.82 3.08 -9.95
N ASN A 119 -23.41 3.74 -11.04
CA ASN A 119 -23.70 3.25 -12.38
C ASN A 119 -23.06 1.86 -12.62
N LYS A 120 -21.80 1.68 -12.19
CA LYS A 120 -21.13 0.38 -12.31
C LYS A 120 -21.76 -0.70 -11.43
N LEU A 121 -22.22 -0.34 -10.22
CA LEU A 121 -22.94 -1.27 -9.34
C LEU A 121 -24.28 -1.70 -9.96
N GLN A 122 -24.98 -0.79 -10.64
CA GLN A 122 -26.20 -1.10 -11.36
C GLN A 122 -25.98 -2.13 -12.47
N ASP A 123 -24.83 -2.07 -13.16
CA ASP A 123 -24.47 -3.04 -14.20
C ASP A 123 -24.17 -4.44 -13.65
N LEU A 124 -23.71 -4.54 -12.39
CA LEU A 124 -23.38 -5.81 -11.74
C LEU A 124 -24.60 -6.55 -11.16
N ASP A 125 -25.73 -5.87 -10.96
CA ASP A 125 -26.98 -6.40 -10.38
C ASP A 125 -26.78 -7.16 -9.05
N LEU A 126 -25.92 -6.60 -8.18
CA LEU A 126 -25.62 -7.16 -6.86
C LEU A 126 -26.36 -6.40 -5.76
N ASN A 127 -26.72 -7.13 -4.69
CA ASN A 127 -27.39 -6.53 -3.54
C ASN A 127 -26.38 -5.86 -2.59
N GLU A 128 -26.66 -4.62 -2.18
CA GLU A 128 -25.85 -3.82 -1.27
C GLU A 128 -25.57 -4.52 0.08
N ASP A 129 -26.61 -5.03 0.75
CA ASP A 129 -26.47 -5.71 2.05
C ASP A 129 -25.56 -6.95 1.96
N MET A 130 -25.64 -7.66 0.83
CA MET A 130 -24.77 -8.80 0.55
C MET A 130 -23.31 -8.36 0.41
N LEU A 131 -23.03 -7.28 -0.34
CA LEU A 131 -21.67 -6.76 -0.50
C LEU A 131 -21.06 -6.31 0.84
N HIS A 132 -21.84 -5.65 1.70
CA HIS A 132 -21.38 -5.29 3.05
C HIS A 132 -21.12 -6.52 3.94
N ALA A 133 -21.95 -7.56 3.83
CA ALA A 133 -21.76 -8.80 4.57
C ALA A 133 -20.49 -9.54 4.13
N GLU A 134 -20.27 -9.63 2.82
CA GLU A 134 -19.08 -10.22 2.21
C GLU A 134 -17.82 -9.43 2.57
N TRP A 135 -17.86 -8.09 2.56
CA TRP A 135 -16.75 -7.25 3.02
C TRP A 135 -16.41 -7.48 4.50
N LYS A 136 -17.42 -7.55 5.38
CA LYS A 136 -17.20 -7.87 6.80
C LYS A 136 -16.59 -9.26 6.97
N ALA A 137 -17.06 -10.25 6.20
CA ALA A 137 -16.48 -11.59 6.20
C ALA A 137 -15.01 -11.59 5.74
N GLN A 138 -14.69 -10.78 4.72
CA GLN A 138 -13.32 -10.59 4.24
C GLN A 138 -12.41 -10.01 5.31
N ILE A 139 -12.79 -8.90 5.96
CA ILE A 139 -12.02 -8.32 7.06
C ILE A 139 -11.77 -9.39 8.13
N VAL A 140 -12.84 -10.01 8.62
CA VAL A 140 -12.76 -11.01 9.70
C VAL A 140 -11.89 -12.19 9.31
N HIS A 141 -11.78 -12.58 8.04
CA HIS A 141 -10.92 -13.66 7.59
C HIS A 141 -9.45 -13.21 7.44
N GLN A 142 -9.22 -12.07 6.79
CA GLN A 142 -7.87 -11.60 6.43
C GLN A 142 -7.13 -10.94 7.59
N THR A 143 -7.85 -10.55 8.65
CA THR A 143 -7.25 -9.98 9.87
C THR A 143 -7.19 -10.97 11.04
N ARG A 144 -7.52 -12.27 10.82
CA ARG A 144 -7.41 -13.28 11.89
C ARG A 144 -5.97 -13.36 12.37
N PRO A 145 -5.73 -13.37 13.70
CA PRO A 145 -4.43 -13.72 14.22
C PRO A 145 -4.05 -15.10 13.70
N SER A 146 -2.89 -15.20 13.04
CA SER A 146 -2.44 -16.46 12.46
C SER A 146 -2.46 -17.58 13.51
N LEU A 147 -3.00 -18.75 13.15
CA LEU A 147 -3.11 -19.91 14.05
C LEU A 147 -1.72 -20.31 14.56
N ARG A 148 -1.47 -20.07 15.86
CA ARG A 148 -0.32 -20.50 16.69
C ARG A 148 1.07 -20.33 16.05
N GLN A 149 1.82 -19.37 16.61
CA GLN A 149 3.20 -18.95 16.33
C GLN A 149 4.30 -20.04 16.20
N SER A 150 4.02 -21.33 16.41
CA SER A 150 5.01 -22.40 16.25
C SER A 150 4.93 -23.12 14.89
N SER A 151 3.77 -23.19 14.25
CA SER A 151 3.60 -23.87 12.94
C SER A 151 3.96 -22.95 11.77
N ASN A 152 3.51 -21.70 11.83
CA ASN A 152 3.73 -20.74 10.74
C ASN A 152 5.17 -20.22 10.66
N LYS A 153 5.94 -20.18 11.76
CA LYS A 153 7.35 -19.80 11.69
C LYS A 153 8.18 -20.76 10.84
N ALA A 154 7.88 -22.05 10.91
CA ALA A 154 8.55 -23.05 10.07
C ALA A 154 8.14 -22.88 8.61
N ALA A 155 6.85 -22.72 8.31
CA ALA A 155 6.36 -22.48 6.96
C ALA A 155 6.89 -21.16 6.36
N GLU A 156 6.94 -20.08 7.13
CA GLU A 156 7.44 -18.77 6.75
C GLU A 156 8.97 -18.75 6.61
N ALA A 157 9.69 -19.46 7.48
CA ALA A 157 11.12 -19.69 7.31
C ALA A 157 11.40 -20.49 6.03
N ILE A 158 10.57 -21.50 5.73
CA ILE A 158 10.64 -22.30 4.50
C ILE A 158 10.33 -21.45 3.27
N THR A 159 9.26 -20.65 3.26
CA THR A 159 8.91 -19.75 2.14
C THR A 159 10.02 -18.74 1.89
N THR A 160 10.60 -18.16 2.96
CA THR A 160 11.70 -17.22 2.83
C THR A 160 12.97 -17.89 2.29
N ILE A 161 13.27 -19.13 2.70
CA ILE A 161 14.39 -19.90 2.16
C ILE A 161 14.17 -20.19 0.66
N LEU A 162 12.96 -20.58 0.25
CA LEU A 162 12.64 -20.81 -1.16
C LEU A 162 12.73 -19.51 -1.99
N ALA A 163 12.25 -18.39 -1.46
CA ALA A 163 12.37 -17.07 -2.09
C ALA A 163 13.84 -16.67 -2.31
N LEU A 164 14.67 -16.86 -1.29
CA LEU A 164 16.10 -16.56 -1.36
C LEU A 164 16.83 -17.50 -2.34
N GLU A 165 16.48 -18.80 -2.35
CA GLU A 165 17.00 -19.77 -3.34
C GLU A 165 16.66 -19.33 -4.77
N LYS A 166 15.41 -18.90 -5.01
CA LYS A 166 15.01 -18.45 -6.34
C LYS A 166 15.70 -17.17 -6.78
N THR A 167 15.87 -16.25 -5.83
CA THR A 167 16.62 -15.00 -6.08
C THR A 167 18.07 -15.31 -6.46
N LEU A 168 18.71 -16.24 -5.73
CA LEU A 168 20.05 -16.72 -6.02
C LEU A 168 20.15 -17.33 -7.41
N GLU A 169 19.24 -18.23 -7.80
CA GLU A 169 19.19 -18.81 -9.15
C GLU A 169 19.13 -17.73 -10.24
N SER A 170 18.31 -16.69 -10.03
CA SER A 170 18.14 -15.61 -11.00
C SER A 170 19.42 -14.79 -11.19
N GLN A 171 20.21 -14.61 -10.13
CA GLN A 171 21.46 -13.85 -10.18
C GLN A 171 22.63 -14.68 -10.65
N GLU A 172 22.67 -15.96 -10.31
CA GLU A 172 23.61 -16.89 -10.93
C GLU A 172 23.39 -16.92 -12.45
N ALA A 173 22.13 -16.90 -12.91
CA ALA A 173 21.81 -16.78 -14.33
C ALA A 173 22.28 -15.43 -14.92
N SER A 174 22.06 -14.32 -14.21
CA SER A 174 22.55 -13.00 -14.62
C SER A 174 24.07 -12.92 -14.67
N ILE A 175 24.79 -13.53 -13.70
CA ILE A 175 26.25 -13.61 -13.69
C ILE A 175 26.73 -14.44 -14.88
N ARG A 176 26.10 -15.58 -15.18
CA ARG A 176 26.45 -16.38 -16.37
C ARG A 176 26.24 -15.61 -17.66
N GLU A 177 25.16 -14.84 -17.76
CA GLU A 177 24.89 -13.99 -18.92
C GLU A 177 25.97 -12.90 -19.07
N LEU A 178 26.34 -12.25 -17.97
CA LEU A 178 27.43 -11.27 -17.96
C LEU A 178 28.78 -11.92 -18.32
N GLU A 179 29.08 -13.09 -17.77
CA GLU A 179 30.30 -13.85 -18.09
C GLU A 179 30.34 -14.28 -19.57
N MET A 180 29.21 -14.67 -20.15
CA MET A 180 29.10 -15.00 -21.58
C MET A 180 29.33 -13.78 -22.47
N GLN A 181 28.77 -12.62 -22.11
CA GLN A 181 28.97 -11.36 -22.84
C GLN A 181 30.44 -10.90 -22.79
N LEU A 182 31.12 -11.14 -21.66
CA LEU A 182 32.56 -10.89 -21.50
C LEU A 182 33.40 -11.78 -22.43
N HIS A 183 33.06 -13.07 -22.54
CA HIS A 183 33.75 -14.01 -23.44
C HIS A 183 33.49 -13.72 -24.92
N GLY A 184 32.34 -13.12 -25.26
CA GLY A 184 31.97 -12.74 -26.61
C GLY A 184 32.68 -11.49 -27.18
N ARG A 185 33.53 -10.80 -26.38
CA ARG A 185 34.22 -9.53 -26.75
C ARG A 185 33.29 -8.44 -27.30
N CYS A 186 32.02 -8.42 -26.90
CA CYS A 186 31.04 -7.44 -27.36
C CYS A 186 30.66 -6.49 -26.22
N VAL A 187 31.64 -5.75 -25.67
CA VAL A 187 31.39 -4.81 -24.58
C VAL A 187 32.19 -3.51 -24.81
N PRO A 188 31.54 -2.34 -24.98
CA PRO A 188 32.20 -1.06 -25.23
C PRO A 188 32.99 -0.51 -24.03
N ASP A 189 32.60 -0.85 -22.80
CA ASP A 189 33.24 -0.39 -21.56
C ASP A 189 33.52 -1.57 -20.62
N MET A 190 34.76 -2.04 -20.63
CA MET A 190 35.24 -3.14 -19.79
C MET A 190 35.28 -2.78 -18.30
N VAL A 191 35.40 -1.51 -17.92
CA VAL A 191 35.54 -1.10 -16.52
C VAL A 191 34.18 -1.16 -15.83
N GLU A 192 33.16 -0.55 -16.45
CA GLU A 192 31.78 -0.59 -15.97
C GLU A 192 31.26 -2.03 -15.88
N PHE A 193 31.54 -2.85 -16.89
CA PHE A 193 31.09 -4.23 -16.92
C PHE A 193 31.76 -5.11 -15.85
N ASN A 194 33.07 -4.93 -15.63
CA ASN A 194 33.76 -5.64 -14.55
C ASN A 194 33.24 -5.21 -13.18
N LEU A 195 32.87 -3.94 -13.00
CA LEU A 195 32.28 -3.45 -11.75
C LEU A 195 30.91 -4.12 -11.51
N GLN A 196 30.04 -4.16 -12.51
CA GLN A 196 28.74 -4.85 -12.44
C GLN A 196 28.89 -6.34 -12.13
N LEU A 197 29.89 -7.01 -12.72
CA LEU A 197 30.18 -8.42 -12.45
C LEU A 197 30.66 -8.64 -11.00
N VAL A 198 31.55 -7.79 -10.50
CA VAL A 198 32.06 -7.84 -9.12
C VAL A 198 30.91 -7.61 -8.13
N ASP A 199 30.07 -6.61 -8.38
CA ASP A 199 28.92 -6.30 -7.54
C ASP A 199 27.91 -7.46 -7.53
N ALA A 200 27.57 -8.01 -8.69
CA ALA A 200 26.70 -9.17 -8.81
C ALA A 200 27.25 -10.40 -8.06
N LYS A 201 28.55 -10.69 -8.20
CA LYS A 201 29.22 -11.79 -7.49
C LYS A 201 29.23 -11.59 -5.97
N SER A 202 29.51 -10.37 -5.52
CA SER A 202 29.52 -10.04 -4.08
C SER A 202 28.12 -10.16 -3.46
N TRP A 203 27.09 -9.75 -4.19
CA TRP A 203 25.69 -9.90 -3.80
C TRP A 203 25.31 -11.37 -3.70
N CYS A 204 25.66 -12.16 -4.73
CA CYS A 204 25.44 -13.60 -4.77
C CYS A 204 26.08 -14.31 -3.56
N ALA A 205 27.31 -13.95 -3.21
CA ALA A 205 28.02 -14.49 -2.05
C ALA A 205 27.29 -14.16 -0.73
N ARG A 206 26.86 -12.91 -0.54
CA ARG A 206 26.11 -12.48 0.65
C ARG A 206 24.78 -13.22 0.82
N THR A 207 24.06 -13.40 -0.26
CA THR A 207 22.76 -14.10 -0.23
C THR A 207 22.93 -15.60 -0.04
N THR A 208 23.99 -16.19 -0.60
CA THR A 208 24.37 -17.59 -0.32
C THR A 208 24.69 -17.80 1.15
N ASP A 209 25.42 -16.87 1.78
CA ASP A 209 25.74 -16.94 3.19
C ASP A 209 24.50 -16.76 4.07
N THR A 210 23.61 -15.83 3.71
CA THR A 210 22.31 -15.63 4.37
C THR A 210 21.45 -16.91 4.30
N LEU A 211 21.41 -17.57 3.14
CA LEU A 211 20.73 -18.85 2.94
C LEU A 211 21.32 -19.96 3.82
N ARG A 212 22.65 -20.02 3.90
CA ARG A 212 23.35 -21.02 4.73
C ARG A 212 22.98 -20.84 6.20
N HIS A 213 23.00 -19.61 6.72
CA HIS A 213 22.62 -19.32 8.10
C HIS A 213 21.15 -19.65 8.38
N ARG A 214 20.23 -19.28 7.48
CA ARG A 214 18.80 -19.59 7.65
C ARG A 214 18.50 -21.09 7.57
N ARG A 215 19.16 -21.83 6.68
CA ARG A 215 19.05 -23.31 6.64
C ARG A 215 19.66 -23.97 7.87
N ALA A 216 20.75 -23.42 8.40
CA ALA A 216 21.38 -23.94 9.62
C ALA A 216 20.48 -23.74 10.84
N ALA A 217 19.72 -22.64 10.88
CA ALA A 217 18.77 -22.33 11.94
C ALA A 217 17.50 -23.23 11.96
N LEU A 218 17.22 -23.98 10.89
CA LEU A 218 16.11 -24.93 10.86
C LEU A 218 16.42 -26.20 11.68
N GLY A 219 15.45 -26.65 12.46
CA GLY A 219 15.46 -27.93 13.18
C GLY A 219 15.46 -29.15 12.24
N MET A 220 15.71 -30.35 12.79
CA MET A 220 15.76 -31.58 11.99
C MET A 220 14.41 -31.94 11.35
N ASP A 221 13.31 -31.76 12.10
CA ASP A 221 11.95 -32.00 11.61
C ASP A 221 11.53 -30.99 10.54
N GLU A 222 11.97 -29.74 10.67
CA GLU A 222 11.73 -28.67 9.68
C GLU A 222 12.52 -28.90 8.39
N LYS A 223 13.76 -29.41 8.49
CA LYS A 223 14.57 -29.85 7.33
C LYS A 223 13.94 -31.05 6.61
N ALA A 224 13.38 -32.00 7.37
CA ALA A 224 12.66 -33.14 6.81
C ALA A 224 11.35 -32.73 6.13
N ASN A 225 10.59 -31.81 6.75
CA ASN A 225 9.39 -31.22 6.16
C ASN A 225 9.72 -30.40 4.92
N LEU A 226 10.77 -29.57 4.93
CA LEU A 226 11.27 -28.87 3.73
C LEU A 226 11.61 -29.85 2.60
N ALA A 227 12.30 -30.95 2.90
CA ALA A 227 12.64 -31.97 1.91
C ALA A 227 11.40 -32.70 1.37
N LYS A 228 10.37 -32.92 2.21
CA LYS A 228 9.09 -33.51 1.80
C LYS A 228 8.26 -32.54 0.96
N MET A 229 8.19 -31.26 1.35
CA MET A 229 7.50 -30.21 0.61
C MET A 229 8.15 -29.96 -0.75
N LYS A 230 9.49 -29.98 -0.84
CA LYS A 230 10.24 -29.89 -2.10
C LYS A 230 9.96 -31.05 -3.07
N LYS A 231 9.52 -32.21 -2.56
CA LYS A 231 9.11 -33.35 -3.39
C LYS A 231 7.69 -33.20 -3.92
N ASP A 232 6.84 -32.43 -3.24
CA ASP A 232 5.52 -32.09 -3.74
C ASP A 232 5.66 -30.96 -4.78
N ILE A 233 5.44 -31.33 -6.05
CA ILE A 233 5.59 -30.43 -7.19
C ILE A 233 4.56 -29.30 -7.11
N TYR A 234 3.33 -29.57 -6.68
CA TYR A 234 2.28 -28.56 -6.60
C TYR A 234 2.60 -27.54 -5.51
N LEU A 235 2.91 -28.02 -4.31
CA LEU A 235 3.27 -27.18 -3.17
C LEU A 235 4.51 -26.34 -3.45
N THR A 236 5.55 -26.91 -4.07
CA THR A 236 6.77 -26.18 -4.44
C THR A 236 6.50 -25.06 -5.44
N VAL A 237 5.71 -25.33 -6.49
CA VAL A 237 5.35 -24.31 -7.49
C VAL A 237 4.53 -23.20 -6.85
N ARG A 238 3.62 -23.54 -5.92
CA ARG A 238 2.78 -22.56 -5.21
C ARG A 238 3.59 -21.66 -4.28
N LEU A 239 4.47 -22.24 -3.46
CA LEU A 239 5.36 -21.48 -2.58
C LEU A 239 6.28 -20.55 -3.37
N ASN A 240 6.76 -20.99 -4.53
CA ASN A 240 7.53 -20.15 -5.43
C ASN A 240 6.70 -19.00 -6.02
N ALA A 241 5.45 -19.26 -6.40
CA ALA A 241 4.54 -18.22 -6.90
C ALA A 241 4.30 -17.15 -5.82
N HIS A 242 4.00 -17.57 -4.59
CA HIS A 242 3.85 -16.67 -3.45
C HIS A 242 5.11 -15.85 -3.19
N ALA A 243 6.28 -16.48 -3.15
CA ALA A 243 7.56 -15.78 -2.96
C ALA A 243 7.84 -14.71 -4.03
N VAL A 244 7.63 -15.06 -5.31
CA VAL A 244 7.81 -14.12 -6.43
C VAL A 244 6.79 -12.98 -6.32
N LYS A 245 5.54 -13.27 -5.96
CA LYS A 245 4.49 -12.27 -5.77
C LYS A 245 4.84 -11.28 -4.66
N THR A 246 5.25 -11.76 -3.48
CA THR A 246 5.71 -10.89 -2.38
C THR A 246 6.86 -9.99 -2.82
N HIS A 247 7.79 -10.52 -3.62
CA HIS A 247 8.90 -9.74 -4.15
C HIS A 247 8.44 -8.67 -5.17
N ILE A 248 7.50 -9.00 -6.06
CA ILE A 248 6.89 -8.02 -6.98
C ILE A 248 6.24 -6.90 -6.18
N CYS A 249 5.38 -7.22 -5.20
CA CYS A 249 4.71 -6.22 -4.37
C CYS A 249 5.71 -5.29 -3.68
N GLY A 250 6.76 -5.83 -3.05
CA GLY A 250 7.78 -5.02 -2.40
C GLY A 250 8.51 -4.06 -3.35
N ARG A 251 8.85 -4.51 -4.56
CA ARG A 251 9.48 -3.67 -5.57
C ARG A 251 8.55 -2.60 -6.12
N LEU A 252 7.28 -2.94 -6.32
CA LEU A 252 6.27 -2.02 -6.78
C LEU A 252 5.96 -0.93 -5.76
N CYS A 253 5.84 -1.27 -4.47
CA CYS A 253 5.74 -0.28 -3.38
C CYS A 253 6.92 0.68 -3.39
N GLN A 254 8.14 0.16 -3.57
CA GLN A 254 9.35 0.98 -3.65
C GLN A 254 9.32 1.93 -4.85
N CYS A 255 8.93 1.45 -6.04
CA CYS A 255 8.78 2.30 -7.22
C CYS A 255 7.73 3.40 -7.02
N LYS A 256 6.58 3.07 -6.41
CA LYS A 256 5.54 4.06 -6.08
C LYS A 256 6.05 5.12 -5.11
N PHE A 257 6.83 4.70 -4.10
CA PHE A 257 7.45 5.63 -3.16
C PHE A 257 8.46 6.59 -3.83
N GLU A 258 9.28 6.07 -4.75
CA GLU A 258 10.25 6.85 -5.52
C GLU A 258 9.56 7.83 -6.49
N LEU A 259 8.47 7.42 -7.15
CA LEU A 259 7.67 8.26 -8.05
C LEU A 259 7.02 9.44 -7.32
N GLU A 260 6.50 9.25 -6.11
CA GLU A 260 5.90 10.36 -5.37
C GLU A 260 6.93 11.31 -4.73
N GLN A 261 8.10 10.81 -4.31
CA GLN A 261 9.23 11.69 -3.96
C GLN A 261 9.60 12.60 -5.15
N LEU A 262 9.53 12.06 -6.36
CA LEU A 262 9.75 12.80 -7.61
C LEU A 262 8.66 13.86 -7.85
N GLU A 263 7.39 13.53 -7.60
CA GLU A 263 6.27 14.45 -7.78
C GLU A 263 6.24 15.58 -6.72
N ARG A 264 6.52 15.25 -5.45
CA ARG A 264 6.60 16.22 -4.34
C ARG A 264 7.78 17.19 -4.50
N SER A 265 8.93 16.74 -5.00
CA SER A 265 10.06 17.61 -5.34
C SER A 265 9.77 18.51 -6.54
N TYR A 266 9.07 18.00 -7.55
CA TYR A 266 8.64 18.78 -8.71
C TYR A 266 7.70 19.95 -8.32
N ARG A 267 6.76 19.72 -7.40
CA ARG A 267 5.86 20.75 -6.88
C ARG A 267 6.58 21.82 -6.03
N ALA A 268 7.80 21.56 -5.57
CA ALA A 268 8.53 22.39 -4.58
C ALA A 268 9.63 23.31 -5.17
N THR A 269 9.65 23.54 -6.48
CA THR A 269 10.67 24.28 -7.27
C THR A 269 11.68 25.13 -6.48
N VAL A 270 12.86 24.53 -6.21
CA VAL A 270 14.14 25.24 -6.06
C VAL A 270 15.17 24.55 -6.95
N THR A 271 15.92 25.36 -7.70
CA THR A 271 16.79 25.06 -8.85
C THR A 271 17.90 24.02 -8.63
N GLY A 272 18.05 23.46 -7.41
CA GLY A 272 19.04 22.42 -7.06
C GLY A 272 18.56 20.96 -7.19
N GLU A 273 17.25 20.71 -7.23
CA GLU A 273 16.69 19.33 -7.16
C GLU A 273 16.56 18.64 -8.54
N ARG A 274 16.82 19.34 -9.66
CA ARG A 274 16.71 18.79 -11.03
C ARG A 274 17.62 17.57 -11.28
N LYS A 275 18.83 17.53 -10.70
CA LYS A 275 19.75 16.40 -10.86
C LYS A 275 19.28 15.16 -10.09
N LEU A 276 18.74 15.36 -8.88
CA LEU A 276 18.13 14.27 -8.10
C LEU A 276 16.89 13.73 -8.82
N HIS A 277 16.08 14.61 -9.39
CA HIS A 277 14.93 14.25 -10.22
C HIS A 277 15.31 13.35 -11.41
N MET A 278 16.32 13.73 -12.21
CA MET A 278 16.76 12.90 -13.33
C MET A 278 17.33 11.55 -12.87
N ASN A 279 18.07 11.53 -11.76
CA ASN A 279 18.63 10.29 -11.21
C ASN A 279 17.55 9.33 -10.69
N THR A 280 16.54 9.84 -9.97
CA THR A 280 15.42 9.04 -9.47
C THR A 280 14.55 8.54 -10.62
N GLN A 281 14.25 9.39 -11.61
CA GLN A 281 13.49 8.97 -12.80
C GLN A 281 14.24 7.91 -13.61
N HIS A 282 15.56 8.03 -13.73
CA HIS A 282 16.40 7.02 -14.40
C HIS A 282 16.46 5.71 -13.59
N SER A 283 16.54 5.78 -12.25
CA SER A 283 16.48 4.61 -11.36
C SER A 283 15.18 3.84 -11.53
N ILE A 284 14.03 4.54 -11.52
CA ILE A 284 12.71 3.92 -11.72
C ILE A 284 12.65 3.21 -13.08
N LYS A 285 13.02 3.90 -14.16
CA LYS A 285 13.05 3.31 -15.51
C LYS A 285 13.99 2.11 -15.63
N HIS A 286 15.12 2.12 -14.93
CA HIS A 286 16.03 0.97 -14.89
C HIS A 286 15.45 -0.23 -14.16
N GLN A 287 14.56 0.01 -13.19
CA GLN A 287 13.96 -1.02 -12.37
C GLN A 287 12.77 -1.72 -13.04
N GLU A 288 12.06 -1.03 -13.94
CA GLU A 288 10.86 -1.52 -14.65
C GLU A 288 11.07 -2.87 -15.38
N PRO A 289 12.12 -3.09 -16.19
CA PRO A 289 12.30 -4.35 -16.92
C PRO A 289 12.49 -5.54 -15.98
N GLY A 290 13.16 -5.32 -14.84
CA GLY A 290 13.36 -6.34 -13.82
C GLY A 290 12.04 -6.74 -13.14
N ILE A 291 11.13 -5.79 -12.93
CA ILE A 291 9.79 -6.05 -12.37
C ILE A 291 8.95 -6.81 -13.39
N LEU A 292 8.93 -6.39 -14.66
CA LEU A 292 8.21 -7.09 -15.72
C LEU A 292 8.70 -8.53 -15.91
N LYS A 293 10.00 -8.80 -15.77
CA LYS A 293 10.55 -10.16 -15.78
C LYS A 293 10.06 -11.00 -14.60
N LEU A 294 9.93 -10.42 -13.41
CA LEU A 294 9.34 -11.10 -12.26
C LEU A 294 7.86 -11.42 -12.50
N VAL A 295 7.11 -10.49 -13.08
CA VAL A 295 5.69 -10.69 -13.44
C VAL A 295 5.55 -11.82 -14.46
N LEU A 296 6.37 -11.86 -15.50
CA LEU A 296 6.39 -12.98 -16.46
C LEU A 296 6.67 -14.31 -15.76
N THR A 297 7.61 -14.31 -14.82
CA THR A 297 7.96 -15.50 -14.04
C THR A 297 6.79 -15.97 -13.19
N TYR A 298 6.13 -15.04 -12.48
CA TYR A 298 4.94 -15.32 -11.67
C TYR A 298 3.79 -15.85 -12.53
N ASN A 299 3.46 -15.18 -13.63
CA ASN A 299 2.38 -15.59 -14.54
C ASN A 299 2.66 -17.00 -15.12
N GLY A 300 3.91 -17.32 -15.44
CA GLY A 300 4.31 -18.67 -15.84
C GLY A 300 4.09 -19.72 -14.74
N LEU A 301 4.32 -19.37 -13.47
CA LEU A 301 4.00 -20.24 -12.33
C LEU A 301 2.49 -20.42 -12.14
N CYS A 302 1.68 -19.38 -12.34
CA CYS A 302 0.22 -19.47 -12.31
C CYS A 302 -0.31 -20.44 -13.38
N THR A 303 0.16 -20.34 -14.63
CA THR A 303 -0.20 -21.28 -15.70
C THR A 303 0.19 -22.71 -15.36
N ARG A 304 1.35 -22.90 -14.72
CA ARG A 304 1.80 -24.23 -14.26
C ARG A 304 0.91 -24.78 -13.14
N LEU A 305 0.49 -23.94 -12.19
CA LEU A 305 -0.45 -24.34 -11.14
C LEU A 305 -1.81 -24.73 -11.74
N GLN A 306 -2.33 -23.93 -12.67
CA GLN A 306 -3.57 -24.21 -13.37
C GLN A 306 -3.50 -25.57 -14.10
N SER A 307 -2.38 -25.86 -14.77
CA SER A 307 -2.15 -27.16 -15.42
C SER A 307 -2.15 -28.33 -14.42
N LEU A 308 -1.50 -28.16 -13.26
CA LEU A 308 -1.48 -29.19 -12.21
C LEU A 308 -2.87 -29.44 -11.62
N ILE A 309 -3.69 -28.39 -11.48
CA ILE A 309 -5.09 -28.49 -11.06
C ILE A 309 -5.91 -29.27 -12.09
N GLN A 310 -5.80 -28.92 -13.38
CA GLN A 310 -6.50 -29.62 -14.47
C GLN A 310 -6.09 -31.10 -14.56
N GLN A 311 -4.83 -31.42 -14.26
CA GLN A 311 -4.30 -32.79 -14.22
C GLN A 311 -4.68 -33.57 -12.95
N ARG A 312 -5.46 -32.99 -12.03
CA ARG A 312 -5.81 -33.58 -10.72
C ARG A 312 -4.59 -33.96 -9.87
N ARG A 313 -3.50 -33.22 -10.02
CA ARG A 313 -2.26 -33.34 -9.22
C ARG A 313 -2.18 -32.30 -8.11
N ALA A 314 -3.27 -31.56 -7.90
CA ALA A 314 -3.47 -30.62 -6.82
C ALA A 314 -4.55 -31.13 -5.86
N PRO A 315 -4.65 -30.59 -4.63
CA PRO A 315 -5.76 -30.87 -3.74
C PRO A 315 -7.12 -30.61 -4.41
N PRO A 316 -8.19 -31.34 -4.04
CA PRO A 316 -9.51 -31.22 -4.68
C PRO A 316 -10.11 -29.80 -4.66
N SER A 317 -9.74 -28.98 -3.68
CA SER A 317 -10.21 -27.60 -3.48
C SER A 317 -9.25 -26.52 -4.00
N ALA A 318 -8.24 -26.90 -4.81
CA ALA A 318 -7.25 -25.95 -5.30
C ALA A 318 -7.82 -24.98 -6.33
N VAL A 319 -7.74 -23.67 -6.02
CA VAL A 319 -8.11 -22.57 -6.92
C VAL A 319 -6.85 -22.03 -7.63
N PRO A 320 -6.88 -21.77 -8.95
CA PRO A 320 -5.74 -21.16 -9.64
C PRO A 320 -5.50 -19.72 -9.18
N PRO A 321 -4.24 -19.29 -8.97
CA PRO A 321 -3.95 -17.90 -8.63
C PRO A 321 -4.23 -16.95 -9.80
N HIS A 322 -4.59 -15.71 -9.46
CA HIS A 322 -4.78 -14.64 -10.44
C HIS A 322 -3.46 -14.27 -11.13
N ILE A 323 -3.53 -14.07 -12.44
CA ILE A 323 -2.44 -13.57 -13.28
C ILE A 323 -2.32 -12.05 -13.06
N ILE A 324 -1.09 -11.54 -13.00
CA ILE A 324 -0.84 -10.10 -12.89
C ILE A 324 -0.70 -9.53 -14.31
N PRO A 325 -1.53 -8.54 -14.70
CA PRO A 325 -1.41 -7.89 -16.01
C PRO A 325 -0.07 -7.16 -16.14
N HIS A 326 0.48 -7.15 -17.36
CA HIS A 326 1.72 -6.42 -17.66
C HIS A 326 1.48 -4.92 -17.80
N ASP A 327 0.33 -4.55 -18.37
CA ASP A 327 -0.05 -3.17 -18.61
C ASP A 327 -0.59 -2.54 -17.32
N GLY A 328 -0.17 -1.31 -17.02
CA GLY A 328 -0.65 -0.57 -15.87
C GLY A 328 -0.12 -1.01 -14.51
N ILE A 329 0.80 -1.99 -14.44
CA ILE A 329 1.31 -2.51 -13.15
C ILE A 329 2.01 -1.45 -12.26
N PHE A 330 2.43 -0.33 -12.84
CA PHE A 330 3.02 0.79 -12.09
C PHE A 330 1.97 1.79 -11.58
N LEU A 331 0.70 1.65 -11.98
CA LEU A 331 -0.45 2.46 -11.56
C LEU A 331 -1.27 1.73 -10.49
N LEU A 332 -0.60 1.25 -9.44
CA LEU A 332 -1.23 0.39 -8.43
C LEU A 332 -2.29 1.12 -7.62
N ASP A 333 -3.44 0.48 -7.49
CA ASP A 333 -4.49 0.83 -6.53
C ASP A 333 -4.55 -0.19 -5.38
N VAL A 334 -5.09 0.22 -4.23
CA VAL A 334 -5.29 -0.64 -3.06
C VAL A 334 -6.27 -1.78 -3.36
N ASN A 335 -7.10 -1.65 -4.39
CA ASN A 335 -8.08 -2.66 -4.78
C ASN A 335 -7.51 -3.70 -5.76
N ASP A 336 -6.29 -3.52 -6.27
CA ASP A 336 -5.71 -4.43 -7.24
C ASP A 336 -5.55 -5.86 -6.68
N ASN A 337 -5.88 -6.84 -7.53
CA ASN A 337 -5.80 -8.27 -7.19
C ASN A 337 -4.39 -8.73 -6.75
N ILE A 338 -3.35 -7.96 -7.07
CA ILE A 338 -1.98 -8.23 -6.63
C ILE A 338 -1.84 -8.26 -5.11
N TRP A 339 -2.72 -7.62 -4.35
CA TRP A 339 -2.66 -7.63 -2.89
C TRP A 339 -3.30 -8.86 -2.26
N GLN A 340 -4.06 -9.66 -3.02
CA GLN A 340 -4.83 -10.80 -2.51
C GLN A 340 -4.16 -12.14 -2.85
N ASP A 341 -3.89 -12.99 -1.86
CA ASP A 341 -3.19 -14.28 -2.04
C ASP A 341 -4.09 -15.43 -2.51
N VAL A 342 -5.05 -15.13 -3.40
CA VAL A 342 -6.00 -16.11 -3.94
C VAL A 342 -5.26 -17.25 -4.63
N GLY A 343 -5.60 -18.50 -4.27
CA GLY A 343 -4.97 -19.71 -4.82
C GLY A 343 -3.55 -20.00 -4.30
N LEU A 344 -3.04 -19.18 -3.37
CA LEU A 344 -1.71 -19.34 -2.77
C LEU A 344 -1.76 -19.86 -1.32
N ASP A 345 -2.93 -19.82 -0.67
CA ASP A 345 -3.21 -20.38 0.67
C ASP A 345 -4.17 -21.59 0.67
N ASP A 346 -4.01 -22.49 1.66
CA ASP A 346 -4.63 -23.82 1.72
C ASP A 346 -5.97 -23.91 2.49
N GLU A 347 -6.44 -22.84 3.14
CA GLU A 347 -7.41 -23.03 4.23
C GLU A 347 -8.88 -23.08 3.82
N ILE A 348 -9.25 -22.94 2.55
CA ILE A 348 -10.66 -22.75 2.19
C ILE A 348 -11.14 -23.78 1.17
N LEU A 349 -11.89 -24.77 1.67
CA LEU A 349 -12.49 -25.84 0.86
C LEU A 349 -13.62 -25.32 -0.05
N ASP A 350 -14.35 -24.31 0.43
CA ASP A 350 -15.41 -23.57 -0.29
C ASP A 350 -15.13 -22.06 -0.15
N PRO A 351 -14.44 -21.44 -1.12
CA PRO A 351 -14.06 -20.03 -1.01
C PRO A 351 -15.31 -19.14 -0.99
N PRO A 352 -15.41 -18.19 -0.03
CA PRO A 352 -16.52 -17.22 -0.01
C PRO A 352 -16.53 -16.36 -1.28
N ALA A 353 -17.66 -15.71 -1.55
CA ALA A 353 -17.86 -14.98 -2.81
C ALA A 353 -16.89 -13.80 -2.95
N TRP A 354 -16.57 -13.09 -1.86
CA TRP A 354 -15.52 -12.06 -1.85
C TRP A 354 -14.13 -12.55 -2.29
N LEU A 355 -13.87 -13.87 -2.28
CA LEU A 355 -12.60 -14.45 -2.70
C LEU A 355 -12.66 -15.06 -4.11
N SER A 356 -13.81 -15.63 -4.48
CA SER A 356 -13.94 -16.48 -5.67
C SER A 356 -14.68 -15.83 -6.83
N ASP A 357 -15.55 -14.84 -6.56
CA ASP A 357 -16.37 -14.16 -7.55
C ASP A 357 -15.77 -12.78 -7.87
N GLU A 358 -15.50 -12.54 -9.15
CA GLU A 358 -14.95 -11.26 -9.63
C GLU A 358 -15.96 -10.12 -9.52
N ALA A 359 -17.24 -10.38 -9.84
CA ALA A 359 -18.29 -9.38 -9.74
C ALA A 359 -18.51 -8.95 -8.28
N VAL A 360 -18.42 -9.90 -7.33
CA VAL A 360 -18.54 -9.59 -5.89
C VAL A 360 -17.34 -8.78 -5.40
N ARG A 361 -16.11 -9.09 -5.84
CA ARG A 361 -14.91 -8.31 -5.47
C ARG A 361 -14.98 -6.88 -5.99
N ASP A 362 -15.33 -6.71 -7.26
CA ASP A 362 -15.49 -5.40 -7.87
C ASP A 362 -16.65 -4.64 -7.20
N GLY A 363 -17.76 -5.34 -6.94
CA GLY A 363 -18.91 -4.82 -6.20
C GLY A 363 -18.54 -4.31 -4.82
N ILE A 364 -17.74 -5.05 -4.04
CA ILE A 364 -17.27 -4.61 -2.72
C ILE A 364 -16.48 -3.31 -2.84
N CYS A 365 -15.57 -3.20 -3.81
CA CYS A 365 -14.74 -2.01 -3.99
C CYS A 365 -15.60 -0.78 -4.35
N LEU A 366 -16.55 -0.95 -5.27
CA LEU A 366 -17.48 0.10 -5.67
C LEU A 366 -18.40 0.51 -4.54
N GLN A 367 -18.92 -0.44 -3.76
CA GLN A 367 -19.78 -0.15 -2.62
C GLN A 367 -19.03 0.65 -1.55
N LEU A 368 -17.78 0.28 -1.23
CA LEU A 368 -16.96 1.07 -0.31
C LEU A 368 -16.69 2.48 -0.83
N GLU A 369 -16.50 2.65 -2.14
CA GLU A 369 -16.36 3.99 -2.72
C GLU A 369 -17.65 4.82 -2.59
N VAL A 370 -18.83 4.21 -2.79
CA VAL A 370 -20.12 4.85 -2.55
C VAL A 370 -20.27 5.25 -1.08
N ASP A 371 -20.00 4.34 -0.14
CA ASP A 371 -20.08 4.60 1.30
C ASP A 371 -19.18 5.80 1.70
N ARG A 372 -17.94 5.82 1.20
CA ARG A 372 -17.01 6.94 1.42
C ARG A 372 -17.47 8.24 0.77
N CYS A 373 -18.12 8.18 -0.39
CA CYS A 373 -18.72 9.38 -1.00
C CYS A 373 -19.89 9.90 -0.16
N MET A 374 -20.72 9.02 0.40
CA MET A 374 -21.85 9.41 1.26
C MET A 374 -21.36 10.13 2.53
N GLU A 375 -20.27 9.65 3.14
CA GLU A 375 -19.63 10.31 4.28
C GLU A 375 -19.08 11.70 3.91
N GLU A 376 -18.35 11.80 2.81
CA GLU A 376 -17.81 13.07 2.31
C GLU A 376 -18.94 14.06 2.00
N GLU A 377 -20.04 13.59 1.40
CA GLU A 377 -21.21 14.41 1.08
C GLU A 377 -21.81 15.01 2.36
N ALA A 378 -22.02 14.19 3.39
CA ALA A 378 -22.53 14.63 4.68
C ALA A 378 -21.59 15.65 5.33
N GLN A 379 -20.27 15.42 5.27
CA GLN A 379 -19.27 16.35 5.79
C GLN A 379 -19.29 17.68 5.03
N LEU A 380 -19.28 17.66 3.70
CA LEU A 380 -19.32 18.88 2.87
C LEU A 380 -20.59 19.69 3.08
N MET A 381 -21.74 19.03 3.27
CA MET A 381 -22.99 19.70 3.63
C MET A 381 -22.90 20.39 4.99
N TRP A 382 -22.29 19.73 5.97
CA TRP A 382 -22.08 20.30 7.30
C TRP A 382 -21.13 21.50 7.25
N GLU A 383 -19.97 21.36 6.60
CA GLU A 383 -18.98 22.45 6.41
C GLU A 383 -19.59 23.65 5.69
N ARG A 384 -20.44 23.40 4.67
CA ARG A 384 -21.20 24.45 3.99
C ARG A 384 -22.16 25.16 4.96
N ALA A 385 -22.90 24.44 5.78
CA ALA A 385 -23.81 25.05 6.74
C ALA A 385 -23.05 25.92 7.75
N VAL A 386 -21.94 25.41 8.28
CA VAL A 386 -21.07 26.13 9.24
C VAL A 386 -20.54 27.43 8.64
N ILE A 387 -20.02 27.43 7.41
CA ILE A 387 -19.52 28.68 6.81
C ILE A 387 -20.65 29.67 6.51
N GLN A 388 -21.84 29.20 6.15
CA GLN A 388 -23.00 30.06 5.93
C GLN A 388 -23.46 30.71 7.24
N GLU A 389 -23.55 29.95 8.32
CA GLU A 389 -23.88 30.45 9.66
C GLU A 389 -22.83 31.45 10.16
N TRP A 390 -21.54 31.11 10.05
CA TRP A 390 -20.46 32.01 10.43
C TRP A 390 -20.54 33.34 9.65
N MET A 391 -20.73 33.29 8.34
CA MET A 391 -20.84 34.50 7.51
C MET A 391 -22.04 35.38 7.90
N LEU A 392 -23.18 34.76 8.24
CA LEU A 392 -24.36 35.49 8.70
C LEU A 392 -24.08 36.22 10.02
N VAL A 393 -23.46 35.54 10.99
CA VAL A 393 -23.11 36.13 12.30
C VAL A 393 -22.11 37.29 12.15
N GLU A 394 -21.09 37.13 11.31
CA GLU A 394 -20.13 38.20 11.02
C GLU A 394 -20.80 39.40 10.35
N TRP A 395 -21.69 39.13 9.39
CA TRP A 395 -22.43 40.17 8.69
C TRP A 395 -23.33 40.98 9.65
N GLU A 396 -24.11 40.29 10.49
CA GLU A 396 -24.95 40.92 11.51
C GLU A 396 -24.12 41.75 12.50
N SER A 397 -22.95 41.25 12.90
CA SER A 397 -22.03 41.95 13.79
C SER A 397 -21.50 43.25 13.16
N ILE A 398 -21.13 43.21 11.88
CA ILE A 398 -20.70 44.40 11.12
C ILE A 398 -21.84 45.41 10.99
N GLN A 399 -23.06 44.94 10.68
CA GLN A 399 -24.22 45.81 10.58
C GLN A 399 -24.53 46.50 11.92
N ALA A 400 -24.48 45.76 13.03
CA ALA A 400 -24.67 46.31 14.37
C ALA A 400 -23.60 47.36 14.70
N ALA A 401 -22.34 47.11 14.37
CA ALA A 401 -21.25 48.07 14.57
C ALA A 401 -21.44 49.35 13.75
N LEU A 402 -21.88 49.24 12.48
CA LEU A 402 -22.17 50.40 11.62
C LEU A 402 -23.36 51.22 12.14
N ASN A 403 -24.41 50.55 12.63
CA ASN A 403 -25.56 51.23 13.23
C ASN A 403 -25.19 51.95 14.53
N ASN A 404 -24.33 51.35 15.36
CA ASN A 404 -23.83 51.97 16.58
C ASN A 404 -22.87 53.13 16.33
N ALA A 405 -22.09 53.09 15.23
CA ALA A 405 -21.18 54.16 14.85
C ALA A 405 -21.90 55.35 14.18
N SER A 406 -23.16 55.18 13.77
CA SER A 406 -23.98 56.23 13.15
C SER A 406 -25.00 56.86 14.10
N MET A 407 -25.13 56.34 15.33
CA MET A 407 -25.73 57.02 16.49
C MET A 407 -24.67 57.84 17.22
#